data_AF-G2QM81-F1
#
_entry.id   AF-G2QM81-F1
#
_cell.length_a   1.000
_cell.length_b   1.000
_cell.length_c   1.000
_cell.angle_alpha   90.00
_cell.angle_beta   90.00
_cell.angle_gamma   90.00
#
_symmetry.space_group_name_H-M   'P 1'
#
loop_
_entity.id
_entity.type
_entity.pdbx_description
1 polymer ?
#
loop_
_entity_poly.entity_id
_entity_poly.type
_entity_poly.pdbx_seq_one_letter_code
_entity_poly.pdbx_strand_id
1 'polypeptide(L)'
;MERVSSKTQDCYVEFVSAQDAVRAVDRHRDNMQKGRPSRLGDRPVEVQLSSQAALMKDLFPLAAGVWWDNAKPVILAPIDGQPWKTFKGFVTEEEMTMLVKHVEIPQRVSSNLRLCVLAWHPQGKLNHNHADPPRFGCLQSPYSKECPQRPYECMISTIKKLPWYMADHITLRQRHAIYDATVRLIVLLKQALQREHRSHETVINPQLMKRLVTAAMLCPGFSVVQKDNIAVLADMEDDRARTFNQPRFAEQWVHLHGICPRPGTPLDVLEWYIAIIREETTRRVHRKHIVERSEIQRTACYTSLYFGYMWHEIGLPTGRELDNLTLRQVARCELAVIERILRRVFPAQEEYALN
;
A
#
# COMPACT_ATOMS: atom_id res chain seq x y z
N MET A 1 -10.64 -0.05 -10.63
CA MET A 1 -11.35 -1.07 -9.84
C MET A 1 -11.69 -0.48 -8.49
N GLU A 2 -12.96 -0.36 -8.17
CA GLU A 2 -13.39 0.01 -6.83
C GLU A 2 -13.11 -1.18 -5.89
N ARG A 3 -12.29 -0.96 -4.86
CA ARG A 3 -11.75 -2.04 -4.00
C ARG A 3 -12.84 -2.77 -3.23
N VAL A 4 -13.94 -2.09 -2.91
CA VAL A 4 -15.07 -2.67 -2.16
C VAL A 4 -15.96 -3.51 -3.07
N SER A 5 -16.35 -3.00 -4.24
CA SER A 5 -17.36 -3.63 -5.11
C SER A 5 -16.80 -4.54 -6.20
N SER A 6 -15.47 -4.54 -6.40
CA SER A 6 -14.74 -5.13 -7.54
C SER A 6 -15.14 -4.64 -8.93
N LYS A 7 -16.09 -3.71 -9.05
CA LYS A 7 -16.52 -3.17 -10.34
C LYS A 7 -15.46 -2.22 -10.88
N THR A 8 -15.32 -2.21 -12.20
CA THR A 8 -14.46 -1.28 -12.91
C THR A 8 -15.27 -0.75 -14.08
N GLN A 9 -15.61 0.53 -14.02
CA GLN A 9 -16.24 1.21 -15.15
C GLN A 9 -15.15 1.77 -16.07
N ASP A 10 -14.12 2.39 -15.49
CA ASP A 10 -13.06 3.05 -16.25
C ASP A 10 -11.68 2.41 -16.05
N CYS A 11 -10.85 2.51 -17.09
CA CYS A 11 -9.45 2.11 -17.09
C CYS A 11 -8.58 3.31 -17.47
N TYR A 12 -7.44 3.45 -16.80
CA TYR A 12 -6.50 4.54 -17.02
C TYR A 12 -5.21 4.00 -17.61
N VAL A 13 -4.69 4.71 -18.63
CA VAL A 13 -3.39 4.45 -19.24
C VAL A 13 -2.58 5.73 -19.15
N GLU A 14 -1.43 5.67 -18.49
CA GLU A 14 -0.52 6.81 -18.36
C GLU A 14 0.55 6.75 -19.45
N PHE A 15 0.73 7.86 -20.17
CA PHE A 15 1.78 8.03 -21.16
C PHE A 15 2.91 8.87 -20.58
N VAL A 16 4.14 8.65 -21.07
CA VAL A 16 5.31 9.46 -20.68
C VAL A 16 5.16 10.91 -21.19
N SER A 17 4.62 11.09 -22.40
CA SER A 17 4.38 12.39 -23.01
C SER A 17 2.90 12.65 -23.24
N ALA A 18 2.45 13.87 -22.93
CA ALA A 18 1.10 14.33 -23.25
C ALA A 18 0.80 14.24 -24.76
N GLN A 19 1.81 14.45 -25.61
CA GLN A 19 1.64 14.34 -27.06
C GLN A 19 1.32 12.91 -27.49
N ASP A 20 1.87 11.89 -26.80
CA ASP A 20 1.58 10.50 -27.10
C ASP A 20 0.13 10.14 -26.73
N ALA A 21 -0.34 10.65 -25.59
CA ALA A 21 -1.73 10.47 -25.17
C ALA A 21 -2.70 11.11 -26.18
N VAL A 22 -2.43 12.35 -26.60
CA VAL A 22 -3.23 13.05 -27.63
C VAL A 22 -3.24 12.25 -28.93
N ARG A 23 -2.08 11.82 -29.42
CA ARG A 23 -1.97 11.00 -30.63
C ARG A 23 -2.73 9.68 -30.54
N ALA A 24 -2.74 9.03 -29.36
CA ALA A 24 -3.48 7.80 -29.15
C ALA A 24 -5.00 8.02 -29.22
N VAL A 25 -5.50 9.11 -28.62
CA VAL A 25 -6.92 9.49 -28.63
C VAL A 25 -7.37 9.90 -30.03
N ASP A 26 -6.59 10.72 -30.73
CA ASP A 26 -6.90 11.16 -32.09
C ASP A 26 -6.96 9.97 -33.05
N ARG A 27 -6.01 9.03 -32.94
CA ARG A 27 -6.03 7.78 -33.72
C ARG A 27 -7.28 6.95 -33.45
N HIS A 28 -7.72 6.86 -32.20
CA HIS A 28 -8.97 6.17 -31.85
C HIS A 28 -10.17 6.85 -32.50
N ARG A 29 -10.24 8.19 -32.42
CA ARG A 29 -11.31 8.99 -33.03
C ARG A 29 -11.36 8.83 -34.56
N ASP A 30 -10.21 8.87 -35.22
CA ASP A 30 -10.13 8.67 -36.68
C ASP A 30 -10.59 7.27 -37.10
N ASN A 31 -10.21 6.25 -36.33
CA ASN A 31 -10.65 4.87 -36.57
C ASN A 31 -12.16 4.72 -36.39
N MET A 32 -12.73 5.35 -35.35
CA MET A 32 -14.17 5.41 -35.13
C MET A 32 -14.89 6.06 -36.32
N GLN A 33 -14.40 7.19 -36.83
CA GLN A 33 -14.98 7.88 -38.00
C GLN A 33 -14.91 7.04 -39.28
N LYS A 34 -13.85 6.23 -39.44
CA LYS A 34 -13.68 5.28 -40.54
C LYS A 34 -14.53 4.00 -40.39
N GLY A 35 -15.45 3.96 -39.42
CA GLY A 35 -16.30 2.79 -39.17
C GLY A 35 -15.57 1.60 -38.55
N ARG A 36 -14.40 1.83 -37.93
CA ARG A 36 -13.59 0.81 -37.25
C ARG A 36 -13.58 1.06 -35.74
N PRO A 37 -14.71 0.85 -35.04
CA PRO A 37 -14.77 1.11 -33.61
C PRO A 37 -13.89 0.15 -32.83
N SER A 38 -13.09 0.70 -31.89
CA SER A 38 -12.39 -0.17 -30.94
C SER A 38 -13.38 -0.78 -29.97
N ARG A 39 -13.17 -2.05 -29.64
CA ARG A 39 -14.08 -2.84 -28.82
C ARG A 39 -13.30 -3.62 -27.76
N LEU A 40 -13.96 -3.84 -26.62
CA LEU A 40 -13.53 -4.80 -25.61
C LEU A 40 -14.59 -5.90 -25.53
N GLY A 41 -14.27 -7.07 -26.10
CA GLY A 41 -15.29 -8.07 -26.45
C GLY A 41 -16.30 -7.48 -27.45
N ASP A 42 -17.58 -7.59 -27.15
CA ASP A 42 -18.64 -7.05 -28.02
C ASP A 42 -18.95 -5.56 -27.75
N ARG A 43 -18.36 -4.96 -26.71
CA ARG A 43 -18.69 -3.61 -26.28
C ARG A 43 -17.79 -2.57 -26.96
N PRO A 44 -18.34 -1.55 -27.64
CA PRO A 44 -17.53 -0.43 -28.10
C PRO A 44 -16.92 0.29 -26.90
N VAL A 45 -15.67 0.72 -27.03
CA VAL A 45 -14.98 1.48 -25.99
C VAL A 45 -14.84 2.94 -26.39
N GLU A 46 -14.98 3.80 -25.39
CA GLU A 46 -14.70 5.21 -25.51
C GLU A 46 -13.30 5.48 -24.95
N VAL A 47 -12.52 6.29 -25.67
CA VAL A 47 -11.18 6.70 -25.26
C VAL A 47 -11.13 8.21 -25.27
N GLN A 48 -10.82 8.81 -24.12
CA GLN A 48 -10.73 10.25 -23.92
C GLN A 48 -9.45 10.61 -23.17
N LEU A 49 -9.04 11.88 -23.29
CA LEU A 49 -7.99 12.43 -22.44
C LEU A 49 -8.53 12.64 -21.03
N SER A 50 -7.75 12.25 -20.03
CA SER A 50 -8.06 12.49 -18.62
C SER A 50 -6.88 13.16 -17.93
N SER A 51 -7.12 13.68 -16.72
CA SER A 51 -6.10 14.32 -15.90
C SER A 51 -5.55 13.36 -14.85
N GLN A 52 -4.33 13.65 -14.39
CA GLN A 52 -3.74 12.93 -13.25
C GLN A 52 -4.63 13.02 -12.00
N ALA A 53 -5.28 14.17 -11.80
CA ALA A 53 -6.18 14.40 -10.67
C ALA A 53 -7.42 13.49 -10.72
N ALA A 54 -8.00 13.29 -11.90
CA ALA A 54 -9.12 12.37 -12.09
C ALA A 54 -8.72 10.92 -11.78
N LEU A 55 -7.56 10.48 -12.28
CA LEU A 55 -6.99 9.17 -11.93
C LEU A 55 -6.81 9.01 -10.41
N MET A 56 -6.22 10.00 -9.74
CA MET A 56 -5.99 9.90 -8.29
C MET A 56 -7.31 9.86 -7.51
N LYS A 57 -8.31 10.65 -7.92
CA LYS A 57 -9.64 10.64 -7.32
C LYS A 57 -10.31 9.27 -7.44
N ASP A 58 -10.22 8.63 -8.61
CA ASP A 58 -10.82 7.30 -8.84
C ASP A 58 -10.01 6.18 -8.19
N LEU A 59 -8.70 6.37 -8.03
CA LEU A 59 -7.83 5.42 -7.34
C LEU A 59 -7.97 5.48 -5.82
N PHE A 60 -8.34 6.63 -5.24
CA PHE A 60 -8.55 6.81 -3.81
C PHE A 60 -9.95 7.38 -3.52
N PRO A 61 -11.02 6.64 -3.84
CA PRO A 61 -12.38 7.16 -3.82
C PRO A 61 -12.90 7.48 -2.41
N LEU A 62 -12.36 6.82 -1.37
CA LEU A 62 -12.73 7.05 0.03
C LEU A 62 -11.86 8.10 0.74
N ALA A 63 -10.90 8.71 0.04
CA ALA A 63 -10.08 9.80 0.57
C ALA A 63 -10.90 11.11 0.64
N ALA A 64 -11.87 11.15 1.55
CA ALA A 64 -12.69 12.32 1.80
C ALA A 64 -11.84 13.52 2.23
N GLY A 65 -12.28 14.74 1.90
CA GLY A 65 -11.57 15.95 2.30
C GLY A 65 -10.23 16.18 1.58
N VAL A 66 -10.03 15.55 0.42
CA VAL A 66 -8.84 15.74 -0.41
C VAL A 66 -9.23 16.37 -1.74
N TRP A 67 -8.52 17.45 -2.10
CA TRP A 67 -8.48 17.96 -3.46
C TRP A 67 -7.19 17.51 -4.13
N TRP A 68 -7.27 17.00 -5.37
CA TRP A 68 -6.10 16.51 -6.10
C TRP A 68 -5.59 17.59 -7.07
N ASP A 69 -4.44 18.17 -6.77
CA ASP A 69 -3.66 18.99 -7.70
C ASP A 69 -2.71 18.07 -8.47
N ASN A 70 -3.13 17.65 -9.66
CA ASN A 70 -2.47 16.59 -10.42
C ASN A 70 -2.34 15.31 -9.57
N ALA A 71 -1.12 14.85 -9.28
CA ALA A 71 -0.86 13.70 -8.41
C ALA A 71 -0.77 14.07 -6.92
N LYS A 72 -0.77 15.37 -6.59
CA LYS A 72 -0.52 15.88 -5.24
C LYS A 72 -1.84 16.05 -4.47
N PRO A 73 -2.03 15.42 -3.31
CA PRO A 73 -3.18 15.66 -2.48
C PRO A 73 -3.04 16.99 -1.73
N VAL A 74 -4.12 17.75 -1.68
CA VAL A 74 -4.29 18.92 -0.83
C VAL A 74 -5.40 18.59 0.15
N ILE A 75 -5.04 18.45 1.42
CA ILE A 75 -6.01 18.14 2.49
C ILE A 75 -6.76 19.42 2.84
N LEU A 76 -8.08 19.35 2.73
CA LEU A 76 -8.97 20.46 3.01
C LEU A 76 -9.22 20.59 4.51
N ALA A 77 -9.41 21.82 4.98
CA ALA A 77 -9.81 22.07 6.36
C ALA A 77 -11.16 21.40 6.66
N PRO A 78 -11.37 20.91 7.91
CA PRO A 78 -12.67 20.42 8.33
C PRO A 78 -13.75 21.49 8.12
N ILE A 79 -14.92 21.06 7.65
CA ILE A 79 -16.09 21.92 7.47
C ILE A 79 -17.03 21.65 8.64
N ASP A 80 -17.41 22.70 9.36
CA ASP A 80 -18.33 22.61 10.49
C ASP A 80 -19.64 21.93 10.07
N GLY A 81 -20.10 20.98 10.89
CA GLY A 81 -21.30 20.19 10.62
C GLY A 81 -21.17 19.12 9.53
N GLN A 82 -20.01 18.97 8.88
CA GLN A 82 -19.80 17.98 7.80
C GLN A 82 -18.60 17.05 8.06
N PRO A 83 -18.61 16.25 9.14
CA PRO A 83 -17.50 15.35 9.48
C PRO A 83 -17.22 14.28 8.42
N TRP A 84 -18.20 13.93 7.58
CA TRP A 84 -18.01 13.00 6.44
C TRP A 84 -17.16 13.58 5.31
N LYS A 85 -16.92 14.89 5.28
CA LYS A 85 -15.98 15.55 4.35
C LYS A 85 -14.58 15.74 4.93
N THR A 86 -14.35 15.34 6.18
CA THR A 86 -13.03 15.49 6.82
C THR A 86 -12.12 14.34 6.43
N PHE A 87 -10.84 14.63 6.21
CA PHE A 87 -9.83 13.63 5.88
C PHE A 87 -9.63 12.62 7.02
N LYS A 88 -9.71 11.33 6.69
CA LYS A 88 -9.48 10.21 7.62
C LYS A 88 -8.32 9.32 7.20
N GLY A 89 -7.88 9.42 5.96
CA GLY A 89 -6.87 8.55 5.37
C GLY A 89 -7.01 8.47 3.86
N PHE A 90 -5.95 8.04 3.18
CA PHE A 90 -5.97 7.78 1.74
C PHE A 90 -6.63 6.44 1.39
N VAL A 91 -6.55 5.47 2.30
CA VAL A 91 -7.15 4.14 2.19
C VAL A 91 -7.68 3.70 3.55
N THR A 92 -8.71 2.87 3.57
CA THR A 92 -9.23 2.25 4.80
C THR A 92 -8.81 0.77 4.91
N GLU A 93 -8.87 0.23 6.13
CA GLU A 93 -8.59 -1.19 6.38
C GLU A 93 -9.63 -2.10 5.71
N GLU A 94 -10.88 -1.66 5.64
CA GLU A 94 -11.97 -2.35 4.96
C GLU A 94 -11.73 -2.42 3.46
N GLU A 95 -11.25 -1.34 2.82
CA GLU A 95 -10.87 -1.38 1.40
C GLU A 95 -9.81 -2.43 1.12
N MET A 96 -8.79 -2.51 1.97
CA MET A 96 -7.69 -3.47 1.83
C MET A 96 -8.19 -4.91 2.07
N THR A 97 -9.02 -5.11 3.09
CA THR A 97 -9.63 -6.41 3.42
C THR A 97 -10.53 -6.90 2.30
N MET A 98 -11.38 -6.01 1.75
CA MET A 98 -12.28 -6.36 0.66
C MET A 98 -11.53 -6.69 -0.63
N LEU A 99 -10.44 -5.96 -0.92
CA LEU A 99 -9.58 -6.25 -2.06
C LEU A 99 -8.99 -7.67 -2.00
N VAL A 100 -8.57 -8.13 -0.83
CA VAL A 100 -8.10 -9.52 -0.62
C VAL A 100 -9.25 -10.52 -0.77
N LYS A 101 -10.41 -10.24 -0.15
CA LYS A 101 -11.58 -11.12 -0.22
C LYS A 101 -12.06 -11.37 -1.65
N HIS A 102 -11.91 -10.40 -2.56
CA HIS A 102 -12.22 -10.56 -3.98
C HIS A 102 -11.42 -11.68 -4.66
N VAL A 103 -10.24 -12.02 -4.13
CA VAL A 103 -9.42 -13.15 -4.57
C VAL A 103 -9.75 -14.42 -3.78
N GLU A 104 -9.88 -14.32 -2.46
CA GLU A 104 -10.13 -15.49 -1.59
C GLU A 104 -11.48 -16.16 -1.86
N ILE A 105 -12.53 -15.35 -2.05
CA ILE A 105 -13.91 -15.84 -2.20
C ILE A 105 -14.62 -15.11 -3.35
N PRO A 106 -14.21 -15.30 -4.62
CA PRO A 106 -14.72 -14.53 -5.76
C PRO A 106 -16.25 -14.58 -5.92
N GLN A 107 -16.89 -15.65 -5.42
CA GLN A 107 -18.34 -15.87 -5.50
C GLN A 107 -19.16 -15.08 -4.47
N ARG A 108 -18.55 -14.61 -3.36
CA ARG A 108 -19.31 -14.00 -2.23
C ARG A 108 -19.25 -12.48 -2.15
N VAL A 109 -18.38 -11.83 -2.91
CA VAL A 109 -18.08 -10.39 -2.71
C VAL A 109 -18.91 -9.44 -3.59
N SER A 110 -19.96 -9.94 -4.24
CA SER A 110 -21.06 -9.07 -4.68
C SER A 110 -21.88 -8.65 -3.46
N SER A 111 -21.36 -7.72 -2.66
CA SER A 111 -22.08 -7.18 -1.51
C SER A 111 -23.37 -6.51 -1.97
N ASN A 112 -24.47 -6.91 -1.31
CA ASN A 112 -25.83 -6.38 -1.39
C ASN A 112 -25.91 -4.85 -1.25
N LEU A 113 -25.53 -4.10 -2.27
CA LEU A 113 -26.00 -2.72 -2.47
C LEU A 113 -27.18 -2.81 -3.44
N ARG A 114 -28.39 -2.67 -2.88
CA ARG A 114 -29.63 -2.48 -3.66
C ARG A 114 -29.42 -1.28 -4.57
N LEU A 115 -29.13 -1.51 -5.84
CA LEU A 115 -29.38 -0.51 -6.87
C LEU A 115 -30.90 -0.49 -7.05
N CYS A 116 -31.59 0.44 -6.39
CA CYS A 116 -32.94 0.82 -6.81
C CYS A 116 -32.78 1.47 -8.19
N VAL A 117 -32.92 0.67 -9.24
CA VAL A 117 -33.17 1.20 -10.58
C VAL A 117 -34.59 1.74 -10.55
N LEU A 118 -34.73 3.05 -10.37
CA LEU A 118 -35.96 3.76 -10.74
C LEU A 118 -36.05 3.68 -12.27
N ALA A 119 -36.65 2.60 -12.78
CA ALA A 119 -37.05 2.54 -14.17
C ALA A 119 -38.24 3.49 -14.36
N TRP A 120 -37.97 4.61 -15.02
CA TRP A 120 -38.95 5.53 -15.57
C TRP A 120 -39.80 4.78 -16.61
N HIS A 121 -41.13 4.77 -16.46
CA HIS A 121 -42.04 4.16 -17.42
C HIS A 121 -42.70 5.26 -18.27
N PRO A 122 -42.57 5.26 -19.61
CA PRO A 122 -43.51 5.96 -20.46
C PRO A 122 -44.79 5.10 -20.59
N GLN A 123 -45.90 5.80 -20.74
CA GLN A 123 -47.29 5.33 -20.71
C GLN A 123 -47.60 4.07 -21.55
N GLY A 124 -48.48 3.20 -21.04
CA GLY A 124 -49.13 2.17 -21.86
C GLY A 124 -49.90 1.08 -21.09
N LYS A 125 -51.22 1.32 -20.89
CA LYS A 125 -52.34 0.37 -20.66
C LYS A 125 -52.12 -0.86 -19.75
N LEU A 126 -52.74 -0.80 -18.57
CA LEU A 126 -52.97 -1.90 -17.63
C LEU A 126 -54.02 -2.89 -18.19
N ASN A 127 -53.60 -4.14 -18.42
CA ASN A 127 -54.51 -5.28 -18.41
C ASN A 127 -54.26 -6.09 -17.13
N HIS A 128 -55.27 -6.19 -16.28
CA HIS A 128 -55.31 -7.12 -15.16
C HIS A 128 -55.49 -8.54 -15.70
N ASN A 129 -54.54 -9.44 -15.43
CA ASN A 129 -54.78 -10.81 -14.94
C ASN A 129 -53.46 -11.59 -14.79
N HIS A 130 -53.37 -12.35 -13.70
CA HIS A 130 -52.28 -13.23 -13.24
C HIS A 130 -51.10 -12.55 -12.52
N ALA A 131 -51.19 -12.60 -11.19
CA ALA A 131 -50.12 -12.25 -10.26
C ALA A 131 -49.21 -13.47 -10.04
N ASP A 132 -48.07 -13.47 -10.73
CA ASP A 132 -46.82 -14.00 -10.19
C ASP A 132 -45.83 -12.84 -10.20
N PRO A 133 -45.26 -12.43 -9.04
CA PRO A 133 -44.25 -11.39 -9.04
C PRO A 133 -43.01 -11.91 -9.81
N PRO A 134 -42.42 -11.12 -10.72
CA PRO A 134 -41.17 -11.52 -11.35
C PRO A 134 -40.14 -11.74 -10.25
N ARG A 135 -39.63 -12.98 -10.16
CA ARG A 135 -38.47 -13.27 -9.34
C ARG A 135 -37.32 -12.45 -9.89
N PHE A 136 -37.04 -11.32 -9.25
CA PHE A 136 -35.81 -10.56 -9.46
C PHE A 136 -34.66 -11.45 -9.00
N GLY A 137 -34.10 -12.21 -9.94
CA GLY A 137 -32.81 -12.85 -9.77
C GLY A 137 -31.79 -11.75 -9.48
N CYS A 138 -31.21 -11.78 -8.29
CA CYS A 138 -30.08 -10.94 -7.94
C CYS A 138 -28.95 -11.29 -8.91
N LEU A 139 -28.67 -10.41 -9.89
CA LEU A 139 -27.50 -10.51 -10.76
C LEU A 139 -26.26 -10.30 -9.87
N GLN A 140 -25.75 -11.40 -9.31
CA GLN A 140 -24.41 -11.47 -8.75
C GLN A 140 -23.45 -11.02 -9.86
N SER A 141 -22.66 -9.99 -9.60
CA SER A 141 -21.66 -9.50 -10.55
C SER A 141 -20.51 -10.53 -10.58
N PRO A 142 -20.29 -11.29 -11.68
CA PRO A 142 -19.28 -12.35 -11.76
C PRO A 142 -17.84 -11.82 -11.92
N TYR A 143 -17.65 -10.51 -11.79
CA TYR A 143 -16.51 -9.79 -12.38
C TYR A 143 -15.14 -10.20 -11.83
N SER A 144 -15.04 -10.53 -10.54
CA SER A 144 -13.79 -11.05 -9.95
C SER A 144 -13.41 -12.44 -10.46
N LYS A 145 -14.39 -13.25 -10.90
CA LYS A 145 -14.15 -14.59 -11.47
C LYS A 145 -13.63 -14.49 -12.91
N GLU A 146 -14.14 -13.54 -13.67
CA GLU A 146 -13.79 -13.34 -15.09
C GLU A 146 -12.45 -12.63 -15.27
N CYS A 147 -12.00 -11.86 -14.28
CA CYS A 147 -10.73 -11.13 -14.33
C CYS A 147 -9.96 -11.22 -13.00
N PRO A 148 -9.38 -12.39 -12.67
CA PRO A 148 -8.72 -12.63 -11.38
C PRO A 148 -7.40 -11.84 -11.19
N GLN A 149 -6.84 -11.25 -12.24
CA GLN A 149 -5.65 -10.40 -12.19
C GLN A 149 -5.89 -9.03 -11.54
N ARG A 150 -7.13 -8.51 -11.56
CA ARG A 150 -7.44 -7.12 -11.20
C ARG A 150 -7.15 -6.76 -9.75
N PRO A 151 -7.43 -7.61 -8.74
CA PRO A 151 -7.07 -7.28 -7.36
C PRO A 151 -5.58 -7.01 -7.18
N TYR A 152 -4.73 -7.78 -7.87
CA TYR A 152 -3.28 -7.60 -7.85
C TYR A 152 -2.85 -6.31 -8.55
N GLU A 153 -3.43 -5.99 -9.71
CA GLU A 153 -3.14 -4.74 -10.43
C GLU A 153 -3.62 -3.49 -9.68
N CYS A 154 -4.77 -3.60 -9.00
CA CYS A 154 -5.28 -2.58 -8.10
C CYS A 154 -4.33 -2.38 -6.91
N MET A 155 -3.82 -3.46 -6.32
CA MET A 155 -2.83 -3.37 -5.25
C MET A 155 -1.53 -2.72 -5.74
N ILE A 156 -0.99 -3.13 -6.89
CA ILE A 156 0.19 -2.50 -7.52
C ILE A 156 -0.03 -0.98 -7.67
N SER A 157 -1.18 -0.58 -8.21
CA SER A 157 -1.51 0.82 -8.44
C SER A 157 -1.62 1.58 -7.12
N THR A 158 -2.25 0.97 -6.11
CA THR A 158 -2.39 1.52 -4.75
C THR A 158 -1.02 1.79 -4.14
N ILE A 159 -0.13 0.79 -4.12
CA ILE A 159 1.22 0.92 -3.57
C ILE A 159 2.02 2.01 -4.30
N LYS A 160 1.98 2.02 -5.63
CA LYS A 160 2.79 2.94 -6.45
C LYS A 160 2.31 4.38 -6.43
N LYS A 161 1.00 4.62 -6.27
CA LYS A 161 0.42 5.96 -6.36
C LYS A 161 0.08 6.58 -5.01
N LEU A 162 0.03 5.79 -3.94
CA LEU A 162 -0.25 6.35 -2.62
C LEU A 162 0.82 7.41 -2.27
N PRO A 163 0.41 8.61 -1.82
CA PRO A 163 1.33 9.71 -1.54
C PRO A 163 2.11 9.49 -0.23
N TRP A 164 3.03 8.53 -0.23
CA TRP A 164 3.85 8.12 0.92
C TRP A 164 4.68 9.26 1.54
N TYR A 165 4.95 10.32 0.77
CA TYR A 165 5.63 11.52 1.27
C TYR A 165 4.76 12.33 2.24
N MET A 166 3.43 12.12 2.27
CA MET A 166 2.51 12.69 3.26
C MET A 166 2.58 11.91 4.59
N ALA A 167 3.78 11.68 5.10
CA ALA A 167 4.04 10.82 6.27
C ALA A 167 3.38 11.32 7.57
N ASP A 168 3.02 12.61 7.65
CA ASP A 168 2.22 13.20 8.75
C ASP A 168 0.74 12.77 8.70
N HIS A 169 0.29 12.19 7.59
CA HIS A 169 -1.11 11.86 7.33
C HIS A 169 -1.35 10.36 7.12
N ILE A 170 -0.31 9.55 7.33
CA ILE A 170 -0.36 8.10 7.20
C ILE A 170 0.03 7.51 8.55
N THR A 171 -0.86 6.72 9.16
CA THR A 171 -0.59 6.03 10.42
C THR A 171 0.08 4.68 10.21
N LEU A 172 0.72 4.15 11.26
CA LEU A 172 1.25 2.79 11.23
C LEU A 172 0.16 1.74 10.94
N ARG A 173 -1.06 1.94 11.47
CA ARG A 173 -2.24 1.13 11.15
C ARG A 173 -2.54 1.12 9.65
N GLN A 174 -2.61 2.29 9.03
CA GLN A 174 -2.91 2.41 7.60
C GLN A 174 -1.81 1.78 6.73
N ARG A 175 -0.54 2.05 7.05
CA ARG A 175 0.60 1.39 6.39
C ARG A 175 0.50 -0.13 6.55
N HIS A 176 0.19 -0.62 7.74
CA HIS A 176 0.09 -2.06 8.01
C HIS A 176 -1.07 -2.71 7.24
N ALA A 177 -2.23 -2.06 7.10
CA ALA A 177 -3.34 -2.57 6.31
C ALA A 177 -2.96 -2.78 4.83
N ILE A 178 -2.21 -1.84 4.24
CA ILE A 178 -1.70 -1.97 2.86
C ILE A 178 -0.70 -3.13 2.78
N TYR A 179 0.23 -3.22 3.76
CA TYR A 179 1.23 -4.27 3.82
C TYR A 179 0.60 -5.68 3.98
N ASP A 180 -0.31 -5.86 4.93
CA ASP A 180 -0.98 -7.14 5.18
C ASP A 180 -1.75 -7.61 3.94
N ALA A 181 -2.52 -6.71 3.32
CA ALA A 181 -3.21 -7.05 2.09
C ALA A 181 -2.23 -7.39 0.94
N THR A 182 -1.08 -6.71 0.87
CA THR A 182 -0.04 -7.02 -0.13
C THR A 182 0.53 -8.42 0.08
N VAL A 183 0.89 -8.77 1.33
CA VAL A 183 1.39 -10.10 1.70
C VAL A 183 0.37 -11.19 1.38
N ARG A 184 -0.89 -11.01 1.78
CA ARG A 184 -1.96 -11.97 1.48
C ARG A 184 -2.14 -12.16 -0.03
N LEU A 185 -2.14 -11.08 -0.80
CA LEU A 185 -2.22 -11.16 -2.25
C LEU A 185 -1.01 -11.88 -2.86
N ILE A 186 0.22 -11.63 -2.38
CA ILE A 186 1.40 -12.39 -2.83
C ILE A 186 1.22 -13.89 -2.56
N VAL A 187 0.80 -14.27 -1.36
CA VAL A 187 0.56 -15.68 -1.00
C VAL A 187 -0.50 -16.31 -1.91
N LEU A 188 -1.64 -15.64 -2.10
CA LEU A 188 -2.72 -16.13 -2.96
C LEU A 188 -2.27 -16.25 -4.42
N LEU A 189 -1.47 -15.31 -4.91
CA LEU A 189 -0.93 -15.34 -6.27
C LEU A 189 0.08 -16.48 -6.43
N LYS A 190 0.93 -16.73 -5.44
CA LYS A 190 1.90 -17.84 -5.43
C LYS A 190 1.18 -19.18 -5.49
N GLN A 191 0.14 -19.36 -4.66
CA GLN A 191 -0.71 -20.55 -4.68
C GLN A 191 -1.43 -20.70 -6.03
N ALA A 192 -1.91 -19.62 -6.63
CA ALA A 192 -2.57 -19.67 -7.93
C ALA A 192 -1.61 -20.10 -9.05
N LEU A 193 -0.35 -19.65 -9.02
CA LEU A 193 0.68 -20.04 -10.00
C LEU A 193 1.13 -21.50 -9.85
N GLN A 194 1.03 -22.08 -8.66
CA GLN A 194 1.38 -23.48 -8.39
C GLN A 194 0.28 -24.47 -8.78
N ARG A 195 -0.96 -24.02 -8.99
CA ARG A 195 -2.07 -24.89 -9.38
C ARG A 195 -1.93 -25.27 -10.86
N GLU A 196 -1.79 -26.56 -11.16
CA GLU A 196 -1.61 -27.13 -12.51
C GLU A 196 -2.83 -27.01 -13.45
N HIS A 197 -3.94 -26.39 -13.04
CA HIS A 197 -5.17 -26.34 -13.85
C HIS A 197 -5.17 -25.16 -14.84
N ARG A 198 -4.86 -25.52 -16.09
CA ARG A 198 -4.53 -24.69 -17.27
C ARG A 198 -5.62 -23.78 -17.86
N SER A 199 -6.78 -23.58 -17.23
CA SER A 199 -7.86 -22.79 -17.85
C SER A 199 -7.69 -21.26 -17.75
N HIS A 200 -6.71 -20.77 -16.98
CA HIS A 200 -6.45 -19.33 -16.80
C HIS A 200 -4.99 -18.89 -17.12
N GLU A 201 -4.23 -19.72 -17.87
CA GLU A 201 -2.79 -19.53 -18.15
C GLU A 201 -2.41 -18.16 -18.74
N THR A 202 -3.32 -17.45 -19.42
CA THR A 202 -3.01 -16.15 -20.03
C THR A 202 -3.18 -14.96 -19.09
N VAL A 203 -3.88 -15.13 -17.96
CA VAL A 203 -4.35 -14.01 -17.14
C VAL A 203 -3.58 -13.88 -15.82
N ILE A 204 -3.33 -14.99 -15.14
CA ILE A 204 -2.46 -15.05 -13.96
C ILE A 204 -1.12 -15.61 -14.41
N ASN A 205 -0.08 -14.78 -14.39
CA ASN A 205 1.22 -15.16 -14.91
C ASN A 205 2.37 -14.76 -13.96
N PRO A 206 3.57 -15.37 -14.11
CA PRO A 206 4.74 -15.01 -13.31
C PRO A 206 5.13 -13.53 -13.41
N GLN A 207 4.80 -12.87 -14.52
CA GLN A 207 5.06 -11.44 -14.71
C GLN A 207 4.21 -10.57 -13.77
N LEU A 208 2.97 -10.97 -13.47
CA LEU A 208 2.12 -10.28 -12.48
C LEU A 208 2.71 -10.39 -11.08
N MET A 209 3.21 -11.57 -10.71
CA MET A 209 3.93 -11.78 -9.45
C MET A 209 5.17 -10.88 -9.37
N LYS A 210 5.98 -10.87 -10.43
CA LYS A 210 7.15 -9.99 -10.52
C LYS A 210 6.78 -8.51 -10.36
N ARG A 211 5.70 -8.05 -11.01
CA ARG A 211 5.21 -6.66 -10.91
C ARG A 211 4.75 -6.32 -9.48
N LEU A 212 3.99 -7.20 -8.83
CA LEU A 212 3.49 -7.00 -7.47
C LEU A 212 4.62 -6.94 -6.45
N VAL A 213 5.52 -7.93 -6.46
CA VAL A 213 6.68 -7.98 -5.57
C VAL A 213 7.60 -6.78 -5.81
N THR A 214 7.88 -6.42 -7.06
CA THR A 214 8.71 -5.25 -7.37
C THR A 214 8.09 -3.95 -6.87
N ALA A 215 6.77 -3.76 -7.05
CA ALA A 215 6.07 -2.59 -6.51
C ALA A 215 6.14 -2.52 -4.99
N ALA A 216 6.00 -3.67 -4.31
CA ALA A 216 6.08 -3.77 -2.86
C ALA A 216 7.50 -3.52 -2.32
N MET A 217 8.54 -4.06 -2.96
CA MET A 217 9.95 -3.84 -2.58
C MET A 217 10.38 -2.37 -2.80
N LEU A 218 9.88 -1.73 -3.87
CA LEU A 218 10.12 -0.31 -4.15
C LEU A 218 9.23 0.64 -3.34
N CYS A 219 8.29 0.12 -2.54
CA CYS A 219 7.40 0.94 -1.71
C CYS A 219 8.23 1.73 -0.68
N PRO A 220 8.20 3.07 -0.69
CA PRO A 220 8.95 3.87 0.28
C PRO A 220 8.35 3.83 1.69
N GLY A 221 7.06 3.50 1.81
CA GLY A 221 6.37 3.43 3.10
C GLY A 221 6.55 2.12 3.87
N PHE A 222 7.04 1.06 3.24
CA PHE A 222 7.28 -0.22 3.92
C PHE A 222 8.62 -0.20 4.65
N SER A 223 8.62 -0.67 5.91
CA SER A 223 9.85 -0.80 6.69
C SER A 223 10.77 -1.87 6.13
N VAL A 224 12.01 -1.89 6.61
CA VAL A 224 13.01 -2.91 6.23
C VAL A 224 12.46 -4.32 6.44
N VAL A 225 11.99 -4.65 7.64
CA VAL A 225 11.42 -5.98 7.96
C VAL A 225 10.20 -6.32 7.10
N GLN A 226 9.35 -5.34 6.78
CA GLN A 226 8.20 -5.61 5.90
C GLN A 226 8.65 -6.05 4.50
N LYS A 227 9.70 -5.41 3.97
CA LYS A 227 10.27 -5.78 2.67
C LYS A 227 11.01 -7.11 2.74
N ASP A 228 11.72 -7.38 3.84
CA ASP A 228 12.35 -8.67 4.08
C ASP A 228 11.33 -9.83 4.07
N ASN A 229 10.23 -9.69 4.81
CA ASN A 229 9.13 -10.66 4.77
C ASN A 229 8.59 -10.89 3.35
N ILE A 230 8.44 -9.82 2.56
CA ILE A 230 8.01 -9.91 1.16
C ILE A 230 9.05 -10.65 0.30
N ALA A 231 10.35 -10.38 0.52
CA ALA A 231 11.45 -11.05 -0.17
C ALA A 231 11.43 -12.57 0.12
N VAL A 232 11.29 -12.96 1.39
CA VAL A 232 11.17 -14.36 1.82
C VAL A 232 9.95 -15.03 1.17
N LEU A 233 8.78 -14.39 1.23
CA LEU A 233 7.54 -14.94 0.64
C LEU A 233 7.65 -15.15 -0.88
N ALA A 234 8.39 -14.27 -1.56
CA ALA A 234 8.62 -14.31 -2.99
C ALA A 234 9.79 -15.22 -3.42
N ASP A 235 10.37 -16.00 -2.48
CA ASP A 235 11.57 -16.81 -2.69
C ASP A 235 12.71 -15.99 -3.34
N MET A 236 12.89 -14.75 -2.87
CA MET A 236 13.87 -13.82 -3.42
C MET A 236 15.26 -14.11 -2.85
N GLU A 237 16.23 -14.38 -3.73
CA GLU A 237 17.64 -14.52 -3.35
C GLU A 237 18.22 -13.20 -2.80
N ASP A 238 19.19 -13.32 -1.90
CA ASP A 238 19.86 -12.19 -1.25
C ASP A 238 20.40 -11.16 -2.25
N ASP A 239 21.04 -11.61 -3.34
CA ASP A 239 21.60 -10.71 -4.35
C ASP A 239 20.51 -9.86 -5.02
N ARG A 240 19.33 -10.45 -5.23
CA ARG A 240 18.18 -9.71 -5.75
C ARG A 240 17.60 -8.78 -4.68
N ALA A 241 17.51 -9.20 -3.43
CA ALA A 241 17.07 -8.34 -2.33
C ALA A 241 17.99 -7.12 -2.16
N ARG A 242 19.30 -7.28 -2.35
CA ARG A 242 20.29 -6.19 -2.35
C ARG A 242 20.03 -5.14 -3.42
N THR A 243 19.54 -5.52 -4.60
CA THR A 243 19.15 -4.54 -5.65
C THR A 243 18.02 -3.60 -5.19
N PHE A 244 17.25 -3.99 -4.16
CA PHE A 244 16.23 -3.16 -3.52
C PHE A 244 16.75 -2.43 -2.27
N ASN A 245 18.06 -2.38 -2.06
CA ASN A 245 18.72 -1.77 -0.89
C ASN A 245 18.33 -2.42 0.45
N GLN A 246 18.06 -3.74 0.45
CA GLN A 246 17.90 -4.46 1.71
C GLN A 246 19.25 -4.57 2.44
N PRO A 247 19.30 -4.29 3.75
CA PRO A 247 20.49 -4.53 4.56
C PRO A 247 20.72 -6.05 4.78
N ARG A 248 21.89 -6.43 5.27
CA ARG A 248 22.32 -7.84 5.38
C ARG A 248 21.44 -8.68 6.32
N PHE A 249 21.02 -8.10 7.44
CA PHE A 249 20.19 -8.75 8.45
C PHE A 249 18.84 -8.04 8.58
N ALA A 250 18.15 -7.87 7.45
CA ALA A 250 16.92 -7.09 7.37
C ALA A 250 15.82 -7.57 8.31
N GLU A 251 15.76 -8.87 8.61
CA GLU A 251 14.87 -9.52 9.56
C GLU A 251 15.08 -9.03 11.01
N GLN A 252 16.27 -8.50 11.32
CA GLN A 252 16.62 -7.99 12.65
C GLN A 252 16.26 -6.51 12.87
N TRP A 253 15.72 -5.81 11.87
CA TRP A 253 15.35 -4.39 11.94
C TRP A 253 13.97 -4.14 12.59
N VAL A 254 13.54 -5.05 13.48
CA VAL A 254 12.17 -5.10 14.05
C VAL A 254 11.76 -3.85 14.82
N HIS A 255 12.73 -3.07 15.31
CA HIS A 255 12.53 -1.89 16.14
C HIS A 255 12.45 -0.58 15.36
N LEU A 256 12.71 -0.62 14.05
CA LEU A 256 12.68 0.54 13.17
C LEU A 256 11.50 0.42 12.20
N HIS A 257 10.51 1.27 12.40
CA HIS A 257 9.26 1.30 11.65
C HIS A 257 9.18 2.47 10.68
N GLY A 258 9.85 3.60 10.98
CA GLY A 258 9.78 4.84 10.21
C GLY A 258 11.01 5.12 9.34
N ILE A 259 12.20 4.75 9.81
CA ILE A 259 13.45 4.99 9.08
C ILE A 259 13.93 3.75 8.30
N CYS A 260 14.67 3.99 7.22
CA CYS A 260 15.30 2.96 6.41
C CYS A 260 16.66 3.45 5.89
N PRO A 261 17.57 2.53 5.48
CA PRO A 261 18.81 2.91 4.84
C PRO A 261 18.55 3.75 3.59
N ARG A 262 19.40 4.76 3.38
CA ARG A 262 19.39 5.50 2.12
C ARG A 262 19.84 4.57 0.99
N PRO A 263 19.18 4.58 -0.18
CA PRO A 263 19.62 3.81 -1.33
C PRO A 263 21.09 4.08 -1.68
N GLY A 264 21.84 3.02 -1.97
CA GLY A 264 23.28 3.09 -2.27
C GLY A 264 24.20 3.23 -1.04
N THR A 265 23.69 3.19 0.19
CA THR A 265 24.56 3.19 1.39
C THR A 265 25.37 1.89 1.45
N PRO A 266 26.71 1.95 1.60
CA PRO A 266 27.54 0.77 1.77
C PRO A 266 27.11 -0.05 3.00
N LEU A 267 27.03 -1.38 2.85
CA LEU A 267 26.54 -2.27 3.90
C LEU A 267 27.47 -2.32 5.12
N ASP A 268 28.78 -2.28 4.89
CA ASP A 268 29.80 -2.20 5.93
C ASP A 268 29.64 -0.95 6.81
N VAL A 269 29.35 0.20 6.21
CA VAL A 269 29.06 1.45 6.93
C VAL A 269 27.80 1.30 7.78
N LEU A 270 26.74 0.69 7.24
CA LEU A 270 25.52 0.40 8.02
C LEU A 270 25.82 -0.51 9.21
N GLU A 271 26.50 -1.64 9.00
CA GLU A 271 26.86 -2.58 10.07
C GLU A 271 27.74 -1.93 11.14
N TRP A 272 28.65 -1.03 10.74
CA TRP A 272 29.49 -0.29 11.67
C TRP A 272 28.66 0.65 12.58
N TYR A 273 27.73 1.43 12.03
CA TYR A 273 26.83 2.26 12.83
C TYR A 273 25.94 1.43 13.75
N ILE A 274 25.44 0.28 13.28
CA ILE A 274 24.62 -0.63 14.08
C ILE A 274 25.43 -1.20 15.25
N ALA A 275 26.68 -1.60 15.00
CA ALA A 275 27.58 -2.09 16.05
C ALA A 275 27.82 -1.04 17.13
N ILE A 276 28.08 0.21 16.73
CA ILE A 276 28.25 1.34 17.65
C ILE A 276 27.00 1.59 18.49
N ILE A 277 25.83 1.66 17.84
CA ILE A 277 24.55 1.87 18.52
C ILE A 277 24.30 0.73 19.52
N ARG A 278 24.53 -0.51 19.11
CA ARG A 278 24.39 -1.69 19.96
C ARG A 278 25.31 -1.61 21.17
N GLU A 279 26.58 -1.30 20.98
CA GLU A 279 27.56 -1.24 22.06
C GLU A 279 27.22 -0.16 23.08
N GLU A 280 26.93 1.07 22.63
CA GLU A 280 26.62 2.19 23.52
C GLU A 280 25.32 1.96 24.30
N THR A 281 24.26 1.49 23.63
CA THR A 281 22.99 1.22 24.31
C THR A 281 23.11 0.07 25.31
N THR A 282 23.91 -0.95 24.99
CA THR A 282 24.24 -2.07 25.90
C THR A 282 25.00 -1.59 27.12
N ARG A 283 26.07 -0.81 26.92
CA ARG A 283 26.84 -0.18 28.00
C ARG A 283 25.95 0.63 28.94
N ARG A 284 24.99 1.40 28.41
CA ARG A 284 24.06 2.19 29.22
C ARG A 284 23.13 1.34 30.07
N VAL A 285 22.54 0.28 29.50
CA VAL A 285 21.66 -0.61 30.25
C VAL A 285 22.42 -1.35 31.35
N HIS A 286 23.67 -1.75 31.11
CA HIS A 286 24.48 -2.41 32.14
C HIS A 286 24.84 -1.52 33.33
N ARG A 287 24.89 -0.19 33.13
CA ARG A 287 25.14 0.81 34.18
C ARG A 287 23.90 1.17 35.00
N LYS A 288 22.71 0.75 34.59
CA LYS A 288 21.48 0.96 35.37
C LYS A 288 21.48 0.13 36.65
N HIS A 289 20.68 0.54 37.62
CA HIS A 289 20.48 -0.21 38.85
C HIS A 289 19.96 -1.63 38.57
N ILE A 290 20.28 -2.59 39.42
CA ILE A 290 20.01 -4.02 39.19
C ILE A 290 18.54 -4.32 38.87
N VAL A 291 17.61 -3.64 39.55
CA VAL A 291 16.16 -3.82 39.36
C VAL A 291 15.76 -3.37 37.96
N GLU A 292 16.09 -2.13 37.59
CA GLU A 292 15.76 -1.55 36.28
C GLU A 292 16.42 -2.34 35.15
N ARG A 293 17.70 -2.73 35.31
CA ARG A 293 18.41 -3.56 34.34
C ARG A 293 17.72 -4.91 34.13
N SER A 294 17.28 -5.56 35.20
CA SER A 294 16.63 -6.88 35.12
C SER A 294 15.29 -6.81 34.39
N GLU A 295 14.54 -5.72 34.56
CA GLU A 295 13.29 -5.50 33.83
C GLU A 295 13.52 -5.32 32.33
N ILE A 296 14.50 -4.48 31.96
CA ILE A 296 14.85 -4.25 30.56
C ILE A 296 15.34 -5.55 29.89
N GLN A 297 16.18 -6.32 30.60
CA GLN A 297 16.69 -7.59 30.11
C GLN A 297 15.60 -8.64 29.95
N ARG A 298 14.58 -8.65 30.82
CA ARG A 298 13.42 -9.54 30.68
C ARG A 298 12.66 -9.26 29.38
N THR A 299 12.42 -7.99 29.05
CA THR A 299 11.76 -7.62 27.79
C THR A 299 12.64 -7.94 26.58
N ALA A 300 13.96 -7.78 26.70
CA ALA A 300 14.91 -8.09 25.63
C ALA A 300 14.87 -9.57 25.17
N CYS A 301 14.45 -10.50 26.02
CA CYS A 301 14.32 -11.92 25.65
C CYS A 301 13.29 -12.17 24.54
N TYR A 302 12.35 -11.24 24.34
CA TYR A 302 11.25 -11.40 23.38
C TYR A 302 11.47 -10.59 22.10
N THR A 303 12.68 -10.05 21.88
CA THR A 303 12.95 -9.21 20.72
C THR A 303 14.42 -9.27 20.28
N SER A 304 14.73 -8.64 19.15
CA SER A 304 16.10 -8.62 18.62
C SER A 304 16.99 -7.65 19.40
N LEU A 305 18.22 -8.10 19.71
CA LEU A 305 19.31 -7.29 20.26
C LEU A 305 20.30 -6.82 19.19
N TYR A 306 19.93 -6.89 17.92
CA TYR A 306 20.80 -6.52 16.81
C TYR A 306 21.24 -5.03 16.88
N PHE A 307 20.32 -4.14 17.28
CA PHE A 307 20.60 -2.73 17.62
C PHE A 307 20.85 -2.51 19.14
N GLY A 308 21.11 -3.57 19.90
CA GLY A 308 21.20 -3.54 21.35
C GLY A 308 19.88 -3.13 22.01
N TYR A 309 19.94 -2.18 22.94
CA TYR A 309 18.78 -1.69 23.68
C TYR A 309 18.24 -0.37 23.12
N MET A 310 18.52 -0.05 21.85
CA MET A 310 18.00 1.15 21.20
C MET A 310 16.48 1.25 21.30
N TRP A 311 15.76 0.12 21.15
CA TRP A 311 14.30 0.06 21.28
C TRP A 311 13.79 0.60 22.62
N HIS A 312 14.53 0.34 23.70
CA HIS A 312 14.21 0.83 25.04
C HIS A 312 14.41 2.34 25.14
N GLU A 313 15.45 2.89 24.48
CA GLU A 313 15.68 4.33 24.44
C GLU A 313 14.71 5.09 23.52
N ILE A 314 14.21 4.44 22.45
CA ILE A 314 13.15 5.00 21.58
C ILE A 314 11.85 5.11 22.36
N GLY A 315 11.49 4.08 23.14
CA GLY A 315 10.34 4.14 24.04
C GLY A 315 9.01 4.35 23.30
N LEU A 316 8.86 3.73 22.12
CA LEU A 316 7.58 3.74 21.42
C LEU A 316 6.51 3.08 22.30
N PRO A 317 5.26 3.61 22.28
CA PRO A 317 4.15 2.94 22.95
C PRO A 317 3.86 1.59 22.29
N THR A 318 3.00 0.79 22.91
CA THR A 318 2.60 -0.53 22.38
C THR A 318 1.11 -0.56 22.03
N GLY A 319 0.71 -1.54 21.21
CA GLY A 319 -0.69 -1.76 20.85
C GLY A 319 -1.31 -0.60 20.06
N ARG A 320 -2.55 -0.22 20.43
CA ARG A 320 -3.35 0.76 19.67
C ARG A 320 -2.73 2.16 19.62
N GLU A 321 -1.99 2.53 20.66
CA GLU A 321 -1.32 3.82 20.69
C GLU A 321 -0.24 3.91 19.61
N LEU A 322 0.55 2.84 19.45
CA LEU A 322 1.54 2.73 18.38
C LEU A 322 0.88 2.79 17.00
N ASP A 323 -0.18 2.01 16.81
CA ASP A 323 -0.93 1.94 15.55
C ASP A 323 -1.41 3.31 15.06
N ASN A 324 -1.75 4.20 16.00
CA ASN A 324 -2.30 5.52 15.71
C ASN A 324 -1.23 6.59 15.49
N LEU A 325 0.04 6.30 15.77
CA LEU A 325 1.14 7.21 15.43
C LEU A 325 1.31 7.28 13.91
N THR A 326 1.57 8.48 13.44
CA THR A 326 1.92 8.76 12.04
C THR A 326 3.32 8.26 11.74
N LEU A 327 3.59 7.92 10.47
CA LEU A 327 4.93 7.51 10.03
C LEU A 327 5.97 8.59 10.37
N ARG A 328 5.59 9.87 10.28
CA ARG A 328 6.45 10.99 10.66
C ARG A 328 6.76 11.02 12.15
N GLN A 329 5.75 10.88 13.02
CA GLN A 329 5.98 10.88 14.48
C GLN A 329 6.96 9.78 14.88
N VAL A 330 6.75 8.57 14.34
CA VAL A 330 7.61 7.41 14.61
C VAL A 330 9.04 7.65 14.11
N ALA A 331 9.21 8.08 12.85
CA ALA A 331 10.52 8.37 12.28
C ALA A 331 11.27 9.47 13.06
N ARG A 332 10.56 10.48 13.59
CA ARG A 332 11.16 11.53 14.44
C ARG A 332 11.66 10.97 15.76
N CYS A 333 10.90 10.10 16.42
CA CYS A 333 11.35 9.44 17.65
C CYS A 333 12.61 8.60 17.39
N GLU A 334 12.58 7.75 16.37
CA GLU A 334 13.71 6.89 15.98
C GLU A 334 14.96 7.71 15.68
N LEU A 335 14.84 8.73 14.82
CA LEU A 335 15.97 9.56 14.42
C LEU A 335 16.55 10.37 15.59
N ALA A 336 15.69 10.94 16.45
CA ALA A 336 16.13 11.69 17.63
C ALA A 336 16.92 10.79 18.60
N VAL A 337 16.53 9.54 18.74
CA VAL A 337 17.25 8.57 19.58
C VAL A 337 18.59 8.19 18.96
N ILE A 338 18.62 7.91 17.66
CA ILE A 338 19.87 7.61 16.95
C ILE A 338 20.84 8.78 17.07
N GLU A 339 20.38 10.01 16.79
CA GLU A 339 21.21 11.21 16.90
C GLU A 339 21.76 11.39 18.33
N ARG A 340 20.91 11.21 19.34
CA ARG A 340 21.33 11.27 20.75
C ARG A 340 22.35 10.17 21.10
N ILE A 341 22.19 8.95 20.59
CA ILE A 341 23.17 7.87 20.78
C ILE A 341 24.49 8.26 20.13
N LEU A 342 24.48 8.69 18.86
CA LEU A 342 25.68 9.02 18.11
C LEU A 342 26.43 10.22 18.70
N ARG A 343 25.73 11.26 19.18
CA ARG A 343 26.36 12.39 19.89
C ARG A 343 27.07 11.98 21.19
N ARG A 344 26.62 10.90 21.84
CA ARG A 344 27.31 10.36 23.04
C ARG A 344 28.57 9.59 22.67
N VAL A 345 28.56 8.89 21.54
CA VAL A 345 29.70 8.11 21.06
C VAL A 345 30.77 9.02 20.45
N PHE A 346 30.33 9.98 19.65
CA PHE A 346 31.16 10.98 19.00
C PHE A 346 30.93 12.34 19.66
N PRO A 347 31.54 12.61 20.83
CA PRO A 347 31.50 13.94 21.40
C PRO A 347 32.07 14.93 20.38
N ALA A 348 31.44 16.09 20.24
CA ALA A 348 31.94 17.14 19.37
C ALA A 348 33.41 17.45 19.75
N GLN A 349 34.31 17.45 18.77
CA GLN A 349 35.63 18.03 18.95
C GLN A 349 35.44 19.55 19.11
N GLU A 350 35.24 20.03 20.33
CA GLU A 350 35.48 21.43 20.69
C GLU A 350 37.00 21.67 20.73
N GLU A 351 37.68 21.61 19.59
CA GLU A 351 39.11 21.98 19.51
C GLU A 351 39.49 22.12 18.03
N TYR A 352 39.38 23.34 17.49
CA TYR A 352 40.25 23.99 16.47
C TYR A 352 39.70 25.40 16.15
N ALA A 353 39.34 26.16 17.18
CA ALA A 353 39.01 27.58 17.06
C ALA A 353 39.76 28.42 18.10
N LEU A 354 41.01 28.04 18.40
CA LEU A 354 42.02 28.86 19.06
C LEU A 354 43.38 28.28 18.64
N ASN A 355 43.94 28.81 17.55
CA ASN A 355 45.37 29.08 17.33
C ASN A 355 45.55 29.74 15.97
#